data_AF-A0A256W4V0-F1
#
_entry.id   AF-A0A256W4V0-F1
#
_cell.length_a   1.000
_cell.length_b   1.000
_cell.length_c   1.000
_cell.angle_alpha   90.00
_cell.angle_beta   90.00
_cell.angle_gamma   90.00
#
_symmetry.space_group_name_H-M   'P 1'
#
loop_
_entity.id
_entity.type
_entity.pdbx_description
1 polymer ?
#
loop_
_entity_poly.entity_id
_entity_poly.type
_entity_poly.pdbx_seq_one_letter_code
_entity_poly.pdbx_strand_id
1 'polypeptide(L)'
;MDNDEYLEWTEKVTEAEAYHEKLINGFEKWLEEKGLSAKTIDNHVRNISFFANQYLLRSEIKLLHESSNDTLFFLEGYFIDKCMWANKSSINSYISSFTKVYTYFYEKQMISKTELDVMKTELKEGKRYLHSRVR
;
A
#
# COMPACT_ATOMS: atom_id res chain seq x y z
N MET A 1 -3.36 -6.08 -27.48
CA MET A 1 -3.39 -4.63 -27.33
C MET A 1 -2.91 -4.03 -28.62
N ASP A 2 -3.80 -3.37 -29.34
CA ASP A 2 -3.37 -2.48 -30.42
C ASP A 2 -2.67 -1.24 -29.83
N ASN A 3 -2.10 -0.41 -30.70
CA ASN A 3 -1.32 0.75 -30.28
C ASN A 3 -2.17 1.79 -29.53
N ASP A 4 -3.46 1.90 -29.84
CA ASP A 4 -4.36 2.89 -29.27
C ASP A 4 -4.80 2.45 -27.87
N GLU A 5 -5.15 1.17 -27.68
CA GLU A 5 -5.43 0.56 -26.37
C GLU A 5 -4.23 0.65 -25.42
N TYR A 6 -3.01 0.48 -25.93
CA TYR A 6 -1.78 0.63 -25.13
C TYR A 6 -1.53 2.08 -24.69
N LEU A 7 -1.80 3.05 -25.57
CA LEU A 7 -1.67 4.47 -25.26
C LEU A 7 -2.67 4.88 -24.17
N GLU A 8 -3.94 4.52 -24.32
CA GLU A 8 -4.98 4.79 -23.32
C GLU A 8 -4.65 4.18 -21.95
N TRP A 9 -4.12 2.95 -21.92
CA TRP A 9 -3.71 2.32 -20.67
C TRP A 9 -2.56 3.09 -20.01
N THR A 10 -1.55 3.50 -20.79
CA THR A 10 -0.39 4.25 -20.29
C THR A 10 -0.78 5.61 -19.72
N GLU A 11 -1.74 6.29 -20.35
CA GLU A 11 -2.30 7.55 -19.85
C GLU A 11 -2.99 7.35 -18.49
N LYS A 12 -3.85 6.33 -18.36
CA LYS A 12 -4.51 6.01 -17.08
C LYS A 12 -3.53 5.65 -15.97
N VAL A 13 -2.46 4.92 -16.31
CA VAL A 13 -1.38 4.62 -15.34
C VAL A 13 -0.72 5.91 -14.87
N THR A 14 -0.37 6.80 -15.80
CA THR A 14 0.27 8.09 -15.48
C THR A 14 -0.63 8.95 -14.57
N GLU A 15 -1.93 9.00 -14.85
CA GLU A 15 -2.90 9.70 -14.01
C GLU A 15 -2.99 9.10 -12.60
N ALA A 16 -3.02 7.76 -12.49
CA ALA A 16 -3.05 7.06 -11.23
C ALA A 16 -1.76 7.27 -10.42
N GLU A 17 -0.59 7.26 -11.06
CA GLU A 17 0.69 7.57 -10.41
C GLU A 17 0.71 8.98 -9.83
N ALA A 18 0.27 9.98 -10.60
CA ALA A 18 0.17 11.36 -10.14
C ALA A 18 -0.83 11.52 -8.98
N TYR A 19 -1.92 10.75 -8.99
CA TYR A 19 -2.87 10.72 -7.89
C TYR A 19 -2.27 10.06 -6.63
N HIS A 20 -1.60 8.92 -6.79
CA HIS A 20 -0.91 8.23 -5.69
C HIS A 20 0.17 9.10 -5.05
N GLU A 21 0.96 9.82 -5.86
CA GLU A 21 1.98 10.74 -5.37
C GLU A 21 1.39 11.82 -4.46
N LYS A 22 0.25 12.42 -4.85
CA LYS A 22 -0.46 13.40 -4.00
C LYS A 22 -0.87 12.82 -2.66
N LEU A 23 -1.42 11.60 -2.65
CA LEU A 23 -1.82 10.92 -1.42
C LEU A 23 -0.61 10.57 -0.53
N ILE A 24 0.48 10.09 -1.13
CA ILE A 24 1.71 9.73 -0.43
C ILE A 24 2.38 10.95 0.18
N ASN A 25 2.42 12.08 -0.53
CA ASN A 25 2.95 13.35 0.00
C ASN A 25 2.08 13.88 1.16
N GLY A 26 0.77 13.70 1.08
CA GLY A 26 -0.14 14.01 2.18
C GLY A 26 0.06 13.10 3.40
N PHE A 27 0.31 11.82 3.16
CA PHE A 27 0.63 10.84 4.18
C PHE A 27 1.99 11.10 4.86
N GLU A 28 3.00 11.49 4.10
CA GLU A 28 4.31 11.88 4.63
C GLU A 28 4.18 13.01 5.65
N LYS A 29 3.53 14.12 5.27
CA LYS A 29 3.26 15.26 6.17
C LYS A 29 2.48 14.84 7.41
N TRP A 30 1.50 13.96 7.25
CA TRP A 30 0.75 13.43 8.38
C TRP A 30 1.66 12.65 9.35
N LEU A 31 2.64 11.89 8.86
CA LEU A 31 3.59 11.19 9.73
C LEU A 31 4.55 12.17 10.44
N GLU A 32 4.95 13.25 9.77
CA GLU A 32 5.74 14.34 10.38
C GLU A 32 4.98 14.98 11.53
N GLU A 33 3.70 15.31 11.33
CA GLU A 33 2.81 15.87 12.35
C GLU A 33 2.60 14.93 13.55
N LYS A 34 2.61 13.61 13.31
CA LYS A 34 2.60 12.59 14.38
C LYS A 34 3.96 12.42 15.08
N GLY A 35 5.00 13.17 14.68
CA GLY A 35 6.30 13.22 15.34
C GLY A 35 7.20 12.00 15.06
N LEU A 36 7.00 11.30 13.96
CA LEU A 36 7.85 10.17 13.59
C LEU A 36 9.23 10.64 13.11
N SER A 37 10.25 9.79 13.30
CA SER A 37 11.59 10.10 12.78
C SER A 37 11.62 10.05 11.26
N ALA A 38 12.45 10.89 10.63
CA ALA A 38 12.63 10.92 9.17
C ALA A 38 12.92 9.52 8.58
N LYS A 39 13.76 8.72 9.24
CA LYS A 39 14.04 7.34 8.82
C LYS A 39 12.79 6.45 8.82
N THR A 40 11.92 6.60 9.82
CA THR A 40 10.67 5.84 9.91
C THR A 40 9.66 6.29 8.85
N ILE A 41 9.57 7.61 8.63
CA ILE A 41 8.72 8.22 7.61
C ILE A 41 9.11 7.69 6.23
N ASP A 42 10.39 7.80 5.88
CA ASP A 42 10.95 7.33 4.61
C ASP A 42 10.68 5.83 4.38
N ASN A 43 10.81 4.99 5.42
CA ASN A 43 10.44 3.58 5.32
C ASN A 43 8.93 3.36 5.04
N HIS A 44 8.04 4.11 5.70
CA HIS A 44 6.60 4.02 5.45
C HIS A 44 6.24 4.50 4.05
N VAL A 45 6.76 5.66 3.63
CA VAL A 45 6.55 6.23 2.29
C VAL A 45 7.03 5.26 1.20
N ARG A 46 8.23 4.67 1.34
CA ARG A 46 8.75 3.69 0.37
C ARG A 46 7.89 2.44 0.27
N ASN A 47 7.42 1.89 1.39
CA ASN A 47 6.52 0.73 1.37
C ASN A 47 5.20 1.05 0.66
N ILE A 48 4.59 2.20 0.97
CA ILE A 48 3.32 2.59 0.36
C ILE A 48 3.49 2.94 -1.12
N SER A 49 4.55 3.64 -1.50
CA SER A 49 4.88 3.93 -2.90
C SER A 49 5.08 2.65 -3.71
N PHE A 50 5.78 1.66 -3.15
CA PHE A 50 5.96 0.38 -3.81
C PHE A 50 4.64 -0.36 -4.01
N PHE A 51 3.79 -0.45 -2.98
CA PHE A 51 2.47 -1.05 -3.11
C PHE A 51 1.60 -0.31 -4.14
N ALA A 52 1.53 1.02 -4.04
CA ALA A 52 0.69 1.85 -4.88
C ALA A 52 1.07 1.78 -6.35
N ASN A 53 2.37 1.88 -6.67
CA ASN A 53 2.80 2.07 -8.05
C ASN A 53 3.30 0.77 -8.70
N GLN A 54 3.84 -0.17 -7.92
CA GLN A 54 4.37 -1.43 -8.48
C GLN A 54 3.36 -2.58 -8.45
N TYR A 55 2.39 -2.54 -7.54
CA TYR A 55 1.39 -3.60 -7.41
C TYR A 55 0.02 -3.16 -7.94
N LEU A 56 -0.55 -2.06 -7.44
CA LEU A 56 -1.90 -1.63 -7.80
C LEU A 56 -2.08 -1.11 -9.23
N LEU A 57 -1.00 -0.92 -10.00
CA LEU A 57 -1.07 -0.46 -11.40
C LEU A 57 -0.74 -1.56 -12.41
N ARG A 58 -0.38 -2.76 -11.93
CA ARG A 58 0.26 -3.78 -12.78
C ARG A 58 -0.71 -4.54 -13.69
N SER A 59 -1.83 -5.00 -13.13
CA SER A 59 -2.79 -5.88 -13.84
C SER A 59 -4.14 -5.22 -14.04
N GLU A 60 -4.53 -4.38 -13.09
CA GLU A 60 -5.72 -3.54 -13.07
C GLU A 60 -5.28 -2.26 -12.36
N ILE A 61 -5.74 -1.10 -12.83
CA ILE A 61 -5.42 0.19 -12.23
C ILE A 61 -6.38 0.40 -11.05
N LYS A 62 -5.86 0.29 -9.83
CA LYS A 62 -6.60 0.53 -8.60
C LYS A 62 -6.04 1.73 -7.86
N LEU A 63 -6.94 2.55 -7.30
CA LEU A 63 -6.54 3.70 -6.50
C LEU A 63 -6.18 3.27 -5.08
N LEU A 64 -5.08 3.83 -4.56
CA LEU A 64 -4.53 3.48 -3.25
C LEU A 64 -5.55 3.51 -2.10
N HIS A 65 -6.42 4.53 -2.06
CA HIS A 65 -7.41 4.66 -0.99
C HIS A 65 -8.53 3.62 -1.03
N GLU A 66 -8.85 3.08 -2.21
CA GLU A 66 -9.89 2.07 -2.44
C GLU A 66 -9.35 0.63 -2.27
N SER A 67 -8.03 0.48 -2.11
CA SER A 67 -7.34 -0.81 -2.18
C SER A 67 -7.02 -1.42 -0.80
N SER A 68 -7.82 -1.11 0.23
CA SER A 68 -7.60 -1.61 1.60
C SER A 68 -7.64 -3.14 1.67
N ASN A 69 -8.56 -3.76 0.92
CA ASN A 69 -8.72 -5.21 0.82
C ASN A 69 -7.55 -5.87 0.06
N ASP A 70 -6.82 -5.13 -0.78
CA ASP A 70 -5.68 -5.66 -1.53
C ASP A 70 -4.39 -5.77 -0.68
N THR A 71 -4.37 -5.18 0.52
CA THR A 71 -3.16 -5.15 1.38
C THR A 71 -2.69 -6.54 1.80
N LEU A 72 -3.60 -7.41 2.23
CA LEU A 72 -3.25 -8.79 2.60
C LEU A 72 -2.89 -9.62 1.37
N PHE A 73 -3.65 -9.51 0.26
CA PHE A 73 -3.36 -10.21 -0.99
C PHE A 73 -1.99 -9.85 -1.56
N PHE A 74 -1.61 -8.57 -1.48
CA PHE A 74 -0.26 -8.14 -1.83
C PHE A 74 0.79 -8.86 -0.99
N LEU A 75 0.61 -8.94 0.33
CA LEU A 75 1.57 -9.59 1.22
C LEU A 75 1.65 -11.10 0.99
N GLU A 76 0.51 -11.77 0.87
CA GLU A 76 0.42 -13.24 0.77
C GLU A 76 0.90 -13.77 -0.58
N GLY A 77 0.70 -13.00 -1.65
CA GLY A 77 1.09 -13.35 -3.00
C GLY A 77 2.30 -12.56 -3.45
N TYR A 78 2.06 -11.37 -4.00
CA TYR A 78 3.07 -10.61 -4.73
C TYR A 78 4.36 -10.37 -3.93
N PHE A 79 4.24 -9.88 -2.70
CA PHE A 79 5.39 -9.51 -1.89
C PHE A 79 6.24 -10.74 -1.54
N ILE A 80 5.63 -11.79 -0.99
CA ILE A 80 6.34 -13.02 -0.62
C ILE A 80 6.91 -13.73 -1.85
N ASP A 81 6.15 -13.79 -2.94
CA ASP A 81 6.54 -14.58 -4.12
C ASP A 81 7.48 -13.84 -5.07
N LYS A 82 7.49 -12.50 -5.07
CA LYS A 82 8.24 -11.67 -6.05
C LYS A 82 9.30 -10.76 -5.43
N CYS A 83 9.21 -10.40 -4.16
CA CYS A 83 10.18 -9.49 -3.54
C CYS A 83 11.25 -10.25 -2.77
N MET A 84 12.49 -10.24 -3.26
CA MET A 84 13.62 -10.95 -2.64
C MET A 84 13.92 -10.53 -1.19
N TRP A 85 13.46 -9.35 -0.78
CA TRP A 85 13.61 -8.85 0.59
C TRP A 85 12.42 -9.19 1.50
N ALA A 86 11.50 -10.05 1.06
CA ALA A 86 10.41 -10.55 1.88
C ALA A 86 10.96 -11.43 3.02
N ASN A 87 10.74 -10.98 4.25
CA ASN A 87 11.07 -11.66 5.48
C ASN A 87 10.14 -11.16 6.60
N LYS A 88 10.20 -11.77 7.78
CA LYS A 88 9.30 -11.40 8.90
C LYS A 88 9.38 -9.92 9.27
N SER A 89 10.58 -9.33 9.19
CA SER A 89 10.80 -7.91 9.51
C SER A 89 10.15 -7.00 8.47
N SER A 90 10.37 -7.26 7.17
CA SER A 90 9.76 -6.46 6.11
C SER A 90 8.24 -6.62 6.07
N ILE A 91 7.70 -7.81 6.31
CA ILE A 91 6.24 -8.02 6.47
C ILE A 91 5.68 -7.15 7.60
N ASN A 92 6.31 -7.16 8.78
CA ASN A 92 5.87 -6.31 9.90
C ASN A 92 5.95 -4.81 9.55
N SER A 93 6.98 -4.42 8.79
CA SER A 93 7.15 -3.05 8.29
C SER A 93 5.99 -2.64 7.37
N TYR A 94 5.60 -3.51 6.42
CA TYR A 94 4.45 -3.28 5.56
C TYR A 94 3.12 -3.23 6.33
N ILE A 95 2.85 -4.19 7.23
CA ILE A 95 1.63 -4.19 8.05
C ILE A 95 1.51 -2.86 8.82
N SER A 96 2.60 -2.38 9.42
CA SER A 96 2.64 -1.08 10.12
C SER A 96 2.39 0.10 9.18
N SER A 97 2.94 0.04 7.96
CA SER A 97 2.76 1.06 6.91
C SER A 97 1.31 1.13 6.44
N PHE A 98 0.69 -0.02 6.13
CA PHE A 98 -0.72 -0.11 5.75
C PHE A 98 -1.64 0.38 6.86
N THR A 99 -1.40 -0.07 8.09
CA THR A 99 -2.16 0.38 9.27
C THR A 99 -2.15 1.91 9.37
N LYS A 100 -1.01 2.56 9.10
CA LYS A 100 -0.87 4.02 9.16
C LYS A 100 -1.52 4.74 7.98
N VAL A 101 -1.25 4.33 6.74
CA VAL A 101 -1.79 5.04 5.57
C VAL A 101 -3.32 4.96 5.52
N TYR A 102 -3.92 3.82 5.86
CA TYR A 102 -5.37 3.71 5.91
C TYR A 102 -5.98 4.39 7.15
N THR A 103 -5.22 4.52 8.25
CA THR A 103 -5.65 5.40 9.35
C THR A 103 -5.65 6.86 8.90
N TYR A 104 -4.64 7.30 8.14
CA TYR A 104 -4.62 8.62 7.52
C TYR A 104 -5.82 8.83 6.57
N PHE A 105 -6.12 7.87 5.70
CA PHE A 105 -7.30 7.96 4.81
C PHE A 105 -8.61 8.04 5.56
N TYR A 106 -8.75 7.30 6.67
CA TYR A 106 -9.91 7.43 7.54
C TYR A 106 -10.01 8.82 8.18
N GLU A 107 -8.91 9.37 8.70
CA GLU A 107 -8.87 10.75 9.25
C GLU A 107 -9.20 11.81 8.17
N LYS A 108 -8.93 11.52 6.90
CA LYS A 108 -9.32 12.35 5.73
C LYS A 108 -10.70 12.03 5.16
N GLN A 109 -11.47 11.15 5.80
CA GLN A 109 -12.82 10.73 5.37
C GLN A 109 -12.87 10.09 3.98
N MET A 110 -11.74 9.51 3.53
CA MET A 110 -11.65 8.82 2.24
C MET A 110 -12.12 7.37 2.33
N ILE A 111 -12.13 6.79 3.53
CA ILE A 111 -12.65 5.45 3.81
C ILE A 111 -13.50 5.49 5.07
N SER A 112 -14.41 4.54 5.20
CA SER A 112 -15.20 4.34 6.40
C SER A 112 -14.38 3.72 7.54
N LYS A 113 -14.89 3.86 8.76
CA LYS A 113 -14.33 3.17 9.93
C LYS A 113 -14.37 1.64 9.78
N THR A 114 -15.44 1.13 9.18
CA THR A 114 -15.63 -0.31 8.92
C THR A 114 -14.53 -0.84 8.02
N GLU A 115 -14.24 -0.18 6.89
CA GLU A 115 -13.17 -0.58 5.96
C GLU A 115 -11.81 -0.60 6.66
N LEU A 116 -11.51 0.42 7.48
CA LEU A 116 -10.27 0.47 8.25
C LEU A 116 -10.15 -0.72 9.23
N ASP A 117 -11.23 -1.05 9.93
CA ASP A 117 -11.22 -2.08 10.96
C ASP A 117 -11.19 -3.50 10.37
N VAL A 118 -11.87 -3.72 9.24
CA VAL A 118 -11.78 -4.98 8.47
C VAL A 118 -10.34 -5.21 8.02
N MET A 119 -9.73 -4.25 7.32
CA MET A 119 -8.35 -4.38 6.84
C MET A 119 -7.36 -4.61 8.00
N LYS A 120 -7.49 -3.90 9.12
CA LYS A 120 -6.65 -4.12 10.30
C LYS A 120 -6.80 -5.53 10.87
N THR A 121 -8.03 -6.07 10.86
CA THR A 121 -8.32 -7.42 11.35
C THR A 121 -7.71 -8.47 10.43
N GLU A 122 -7.89 -8.34 9.12
CA GLU A 122 -7.31 -9.23 8.12
C GLU A 122 -5.78 -9.27 8.21
N LEU A 123 -5.11 -8.11 8.27
CA LEU A 123 -3.66 -8.05 8.45
C LEU A 123 -3.19 -8.70 9.77
N LYS A 124 -3.96 -8.54 10.85
CA LYS A 124 -3.65 -9.12 12.15
C LYS A 124 -3.76 -10.64 12.13
N GLU A 125 -4.81 -11.17 11.51
CA GLU A 125 -5.08 -12.60 11.45
C GLU A 125 -4.14 -13.31 10.46
N GLY A 126 -3.93 -12.71 9.29
CA GLY A 126 -3.02 -13.20 8.24
C GLY A 126 -1.55 -13.20 8.65
N LYS A 127 -1.15 -12.37 9.63
CA LYS A 127 0.26 -12.25 10.08
C LYS A 127 0.93 -13.60 10.40
N ARG A 128 0.23 -14.51 11.08
CA ARG A 128 0.80 -15.83 11.43
C ARG A 128 1.09 -16.65 10.17
N TYR A 129 0.17 -16.64 9.22
CA TYR A 129 0.34 -17.32 7.94
C TYR A 129 1.49 -16.71 7.14
N LEU A 130 1.52 -15.38 7.02
CA LEU A 130 2.61 -14.64 6.36
C LEU A 130 3.99 -14.99 6.93
N HIS A 131 4.13 -15.03 8.26
CA HIS A 131 5.39 -15.38 8.92
C HIS A 131 5.81 -16.84 8.70
N SER A 132 4.86 -17.75 8.47
CA SER A 132 5.15 -19.16 8.17
C SER A 132 5.70 -19.36 6.76
N ARG A 133 5.45 -18.40 5.85
CA ARG A 133 5.81 -18.46 4.43
C ARG A 133 7.16 -17.84 4.09
N VAL A 134 7.79 -17.17 5.04
CA VAL A 134 9.11 -16.53 4.86
C VAL A 134 10.11 -16.99 5.90
N ARG A 135 11.39 -16.80 5.59
CA ARG A 135 12.49 -17.05 6.52
C ARG A 135 12.39 -16.15 7.75
#